data_AF-A0A2H0FX42-F1
#
_entry.id   AF-A0A2H0FX42-F1
#
_cell.length_a   1.000
_cell.length_b   1.000
_cell.length_c   1.000
_cell.angle_alpha   90.00
_cell.angle_beta   90.00
_cell.angle_gamma   90.00
#
_symmetry.space_group_name_H-M   'P 1'
#
loop_
_entity.id
_entity.type
_entity.pdbx_description
1 polymer ?
#
loop_
_entity_poly.entity_id
_entity_poly.type
_entity_poly.pdbx_seq_one_letter_code
_entity_poly.pdbx_strand_id
1 'polypeptide(L)'
;VTATSTNNDVFVLSLDGKSKPKMISTSKGNDNQPVYSPDGKYIAFTSMARAGFEADKQTLMLYNRATGAIINISDNLDISFGEIVWASDSKSVYYLAQNEIYNSIFKIDIETKENSLLIKEVDASSLSLVGNKLVFKVQKSTLPFEVFTANTDGS
;
A
#
# COMPACT_ATOMS: atom_id res chain seq x y z
N VAL A 1 -29.04 6.75 10.75
CA VAL A 1 -27.89 6.54 11.67
C VAL A 1 -26.72 7.28 11.06
N THR A 2 -26.15 8.25 11.77
CA THR A 2 -24.90 8.93 11.36
C THR A 2 -23.73 7.98 11.55
N ALA A 3 -22.69 8.06 10.72
CA ALA A 3 -21.48 7.26 10.91
C ALA A 3 -20.83 7.62 12.27
N THR A 4 -20.81 6.65 13.19
CA THR A 4 -20.18 6.82 14.53
C THR A 4 -18.67 6.54 14.48
N SER A 5 -18.19 5.98 13.37
CA SER A 5 -16.78 5.61 13.17
C SER A 5 -16.43 5.63 11.68
N THR A 6 -15.17 5.90 11.42
CA THR A 6 -14.43 5.87 10.15
C THR A 6 -13.58 4.60 10.02
N ASN A 7 -13.73 3.66 10.96
CA ASN A 7 -13.05 2.37 10.90
C ASN A 7 -13.55 1.56 9.71
N ASN A 8 -12.71 1.43 8.68
CA ASN A 8 -12.88 0.41 7.67
C ASN A 8 -12.02 -0.78 8.05
N ASP A 9 -12.59 -1.98 7.96
CA ASP A 9 -11.89 -3.23 8.18
C ASP A 9 -11.72 -3.98 6.85
N VAL A 10 -10.65 -4.77 6.72
CA VAL A 10 -10.39 -5.60 5.54
C VAL A 10 -10.94 -6.99 5.75
N PHE A 11 -11.71 -7.49 4.77
CA PHE A 11 -12.28 -8.83 4.77
C PHE A 11 -11.84 -9.63 3.55
N VAL A 12 -11.75 -10.95 3.71
CA VAL A 12 -11.65 -11.92 2.61
C VAL A 12 -12.90 -12.76 2.55
N LEU A 13 -13.35 -13.07 1.34
CA LEU A 13 -14.53 -13.90 1.09
C LEU A 13 -14.20 -14.95 0.02
N SER A 14 -14.48 -16.22 0.33
CA SER A 14 -14.49 -17.27 -0.69
C SER A 14 -15.75 -17.14 -1.55
N LEU A 15 -15.61 -17.26 -2.86
CA LEU A 15 -16.70 -17.12 -3.83
C LEU A 15 -17.44 -18.45 -4.10
N ASP A 16 -17.31 -19.42 -3.20
CA ASP A 16 -18.00 -20.72 -3.26
C ASP A 16 -19.52 -20.66 -2.99
N GLY A 17 -20.04 -19.48 -2.65
CA GLY A 17 -21.46 -19.24 -2.37
C GLY A 17 -21.94 -19.73 -0.99
N LYS A 18 -21.05 -20.25 -0.14
CA LYS A 18 -21.37 -20.80 1.19
C LYS A 18 -20.57 -20.15 2.32
N SER A 19 -19.38 -19.65 1.99
CA SER A 19 -18.46 -19.05 2.95
C SER A 19 -18.95 -17.69 3.43
N LYS A 20 -18.70 -17.42 4.71
CA LYS A 20 -18.90 -16.08 5.29
C LYS A 20 -17.63 -15.25 5.11
N PRO A 21 -17.74 -13.91 4.97
CA PRO A 21 -16.57 -13.05 5.01
C PRO A 21 -15.78 -13.24 6.30
N LYS A 22 -14.46 -13.31 6.18
CA LYS A 22 -13.51 -13.37 7.30
C LYS A 22 -12.78 -12.03 7.38
N MET A 23 -12.90 -11.35 8.53
CA MET A 23 -12.10 -10.16 8.81
C MET A 23 -10.63 -10.55 8.96
N ILE A 24 -9.73 -9.81 8.31
CA ILE A 24 -8.28 -10.04 8.35
C ILE A 24 -7.51 -8.85 8.89
N SER A 25 -8.13 -7.69 9.05
CA SER A 25 -7.51 -6.60 9.79
C SER A 25 -7.93 -6.64 11.26
N THR A 26 -7.12 -6.05 12.12
CA THR A 26 -7.31 -6.08 13.59
C THR A 26 -7.12 -4.72 14.24
N SER A 27 -6.90 -3.67 13.44
CA SER A 27 -6.69 -2.33 13.98
C SER A 27 -7.99 -1.74 14.49
N LYS A 28 -7.88 -0.71 15.34
CA LYS A 28 -9.04 0.12 15.72
C LYS A 28 -9.20 1.34 14.82
N GLY A 29 -8.16 1.65 14.05
CA GLY A 29 -8.17 2.72 13.05
C GLY A 29 -8.38 2.16 11.65
N ASN A 30 -8.49 3.07 10.71
CA ASN A 30 -8.90 2.79 9.33
C ASN A 30 -7.90 1.90 8.55
N ASP A 31 -8.38 0.77 8.03
CA ASP A 31 -7.64 -0.16 7.17
C ASP A 31 -8.10 -0.06 5.69
N ASN A 32 -7.18 0.09 4.74
CA ASN A 32 -7.49 0.40 3.33
C ASN A 32 -6.61 -0.34 2.32
N GLN A 33 -6.98 -0.21 1.04
CA GLN A 33 -6.20 -0.69 -0.13
C GLN A 33 -5.68 -2.13 -0.02
N PRO A 34 -6.55 -3.13 0.20
CA PRO A 34 -6.10 -4.52 0.15
C PRO A 34 -5.70 -4.90 -1.29
N VAL A 35 -4.46 -5.38 -1.44
CA VAL A 35 -3.90 -5.85 -2.71
C VAL A 35 -3.25 -7.22 -2.55
N TYR A 36 -3.63 -8.17 -3.40
CA TYR A 36 -3.04 -9.51 -3.42
C TYR A 36 -1.63 -9.46 -4.00
N SER A 37 -0.71 -10.24 -3.41
CA SER A 37 0.59 -10.51 -4.05
C SER A 37 0.37 -11.26 -5.37
N PRO A 38 1.25 -11.09 -6.38
CA PRO A 38 1.13 -11.78 -7.66
C PRO A 38 1.11 -13.31 -7.53
N ASP A 39 1.85 -13.87 -6.57
CA ASP A 39 1.83 -15.30 -6.25
C ASP A 39 0.62 -15.75 -5.40
N GLY A 40 -0.23 -14.80 -4.98
CA GLY A 40 -1.43 -15.05 -4.19
C GLY A 40 -1.18 -15.53 -2.77
N LYS A 41 0.05 -15.50 -2.24
CA LYS A 41 0.35 -15.93 -0.86
C LYS A 41 -0.01 -14.88 0.18
N TYR A 42 0.02 -13.61 -0.20
CA TYR A 42 -0.16 -12.50 0.72
C TYR A 42 -1.27 -11.55 0.26
N ILE A 43 -1.81 -10.81 1.22
CA ILE A 43 -2.58 -9.58 0.99
C ILE A 43 -1.85 -8.48 1.75
N ALA A 44 -1.41 -7.46 1.04
CA ALA A 44 -0.91 -6.23 1.65
C ALA A 44 -2.07 -5.23 1.78
N PHE A 45 -2.07 -4.42 2.82
CA PHE A 45 -3.04 -3.35 3.03
C PHE A 45 -2.41 -2.26 3.89
N THR A 46 -2.97 -1.04 3.84
CA THR A 46 -2.53 0.05 4.72
C THR A 46 -3.40 0.12 5.96
N SER A 47 -2.81 0.47 7.11
CA SER A 47 -3.51 0.49 8.40
C SER A 47 -3.11 1.67 9.26
N MET A 48 -4.11 2.35 9.84
CA MET A 48 -3.95 3.33 10.93
C MET A 48 -4.20 2.67 12.28
N ALA A 49 -3.42 2.98 13.32
CA ALA A 49 -3.54 2.33 14.62
C ALA A 49 -4.67 2.90 15.51
N ARG A 50 -4.94 4.20 15.40
CA ARG A 50 -5.81 4.93 16.34
C ARG A 50 -7.18 5.23 15.74
N ALA A 51 -8.23 4.86 16.47
CA ALA A 51 -9.61 5.22 16.14
C ALA A 51 -9.85 6.74 16.24
N GLY A 52 -10.57 7.32 15.27
CA GLY A 52 -10.98 8.72 15.28
C GLY A 52 -9.86 9.73 15.03
N PHE A 53 -8.66 9.26 14.67
CA PHE A 53 -7.55 10.10 14.26
C PHE A 53 -7.28 9.88 12.76
N GLU A 54 -8.12 10.48 11.90
CA GLU A 54 -8.09 10.24 10.44
C GLU A 54 -6.85 10.75 9.71
N ALA A 55 -5.97 11.46 10.44
CA ALA A 55 -4.65 11.87 9.99
C ALA A 55 -3.53 11.02 10.64
N ASP A 56 -3.85 9.85 11.19
CA ASP A 56 -2.85 8.93 11.71
C ASP A 56 -1.93 8.43 10.60
N LYS A 57 -0.76 7.94 11.02
CA LYS A 57 0.20 7.31 10.12
C LYS A 57 -0.40 6.03 9.55
N GLN A 58 -0.32 5.89 8.23
CA GLN A 58 -0.62 4.65 7.52
C GLN A 58 0.62 3.75 7.55
N THR A 59 0.43 2.50 7.98
CA THR A 59 1.46 1.46 8.02
C THR A 59 1.17 0.36 7.01
N LEU A 60 2.21 -0.31 6.50
CA LEU A 60 2.07 -1.45 5.61
C LEU A 60 1.88 -2.74 6.42
N MET A 61 0.70 -3.33 6.31
CA MET A 61 0.36 -4.61 6.92
C MET A 61 0.39 -5.72 5.87
N LEU A 62 0.79 -6.92 6.30
CA LEU A 62 0.84 -8.11 5.45
C LEU A 62 0.08 -9.27 6.11
N TYR A 63 -0.94 -9.76 5.43
CA TYR A 63 -1.68 -10.96 5.81
C TYR A 63 -1.17 -12.17 5.01
N ASN A 64 -0.64 -13.17 5.71
CA ASN A 64 -0.28 -14.46 5.13
C ASN A 64 -1.54 -15.33 4.99
N ARG A 65 -1.90 -15.68 3.76
CA ARG A 65 -3.14 -16.40 3.48
C ARG A 65 -3.11 -17.87 3.88
N ALA A 66 -1.92 -18.48 3.98
CA ALA A 66 -1.77 -19.87 4.38
C ALA A 66 -1.88 -20.04 5.90
N THR A 67 -1.24 -19.16 6.67
CA THR A 67 -1.20 -19.27 8.14
C THR A 67 -2.25 -18.41 8.84
N GLY A 68 -2.78 -17.39 8.16
CA GLY A 68 -3.63 -16.38 8.76
C GLY A 68 -2.88 -15.35 9.61
N ALA A 69 -1.55 -15.38 9.62
CA ALA A 69 -0.72 -14.43 10.37
C ALA A 69 -0.78 -13.04 9.74
N ILE A 70 -0.75 -12.00 10.59
CA ILE A 70 -0.70 -10.60 10.19
C ILE A 70 0.56 -10.00 10.79
N ILE A 71 1.36 -9.31 9.98
CA ILE A 71 2.57 -8.63 10.42
C ILE A 71 2.60 -7.18 9.92
N ASN A 72 3.15 -6.28 10.73
CA ASN A 72 3.47 -4.91 10.30
C ASN A 72 4.87 -4.91 9.68
N ILE A 73 4.94 -4.60 8.39
CA ILE A 73 6.18 -4.56 7.62
C ILE A 73 6.97 -3.27 7.88
N SER A 74 6.25 -2.19 8.24
CA SER A 74 6.78 -0.83 8.41
C SER A 74 6.90 -0.36 9.86
N ASP A 75 6.93 -1.29 10.81
CA ASP A 75 6.97 -1.00 12.26
C ASP A 75 8.17 -0.16 12.69
N ASN A 76 9.29 -0.24 11.96
CA ASN A 76 10.53 0.48 12.20
C ASN A 76 10.73 1.73 11.32
N LEU A 77 9.77 2.09 10.46
CA LEU A 77 9.89 3.21 9.52
C LEU A 77 9.10 4.41 10.01
N ASP A 78 9.65 5.62 9.96
CA ASP A 78 8.88 6.85 10.19
C ASP A 78 8.34 7.43 8.87
N ILE A 79 7.53 6.63 8.18
CA ILE A 79 6.93 6.98 6.88
C ILE A 79 5.44 6.62 6.92
N SER A 80 4.59 7.52 6.40
CA SER A 80 3.17 7.23 6.18
C SER A 80 2.96 6.71 4.77
N PHE A 81 2.47 5.47 4.65
CA PHE A 81 2.29 4.80 3.37
C PHE A 81 1.06 5.34 2.62
N GLY A 82 1.27 5.76 1.38
CA GLY A 82 0.20 6.10 0.43
C GLY A 82 -0.21 4.90 -0.41
N GLU A 83 -0.50 5.14 -1.68
CA GLU A 83 -0.88 4.10 -2.64
C GLU A 83 0.19 3.01 -2.75
N ILE A 84 -0.21 1.74 -2.60
CA ILE A 84 0.68 0.58 -2.67
C ILE A 84 0.39 -0.29 -3.90
N VAL A 85 1.46 -0.82 -4.52
CA VAL A 85 1.37 -1.83 -5.58
C VAL A 85 2.46 -2.88 -5.40
N TRP A 86 2.09 -4.15 -5.59
CA TRP A 86 3.05 -5.23 -5.55
C TRP A 86 4.03 -5.18 -6.72
N ALA A 87 5.29 -5.49 -6.43
CA ALA A 87 6.25 -5.87 -7.46
C ALA A 87 5.90 -7.26 -8.01
N SER A 88 6.21 -7.47 -9.30
CA SER A 88 5.97 -8.76 -10.00
C SER A 88 6.68 -9.95 -9.35
N ASP A 89 7.70 -9.71 -8.53
CA ASP A 89 8.46 -10.74 -7.80
C ASP A 89 7.75 -11.29 -6.55
N SER A 90 6.62 -10.70 -6.13
CA SER A 90 5.91 -11.01 -4.88
C SER A 90 6.75 -10.87 -3.59
N LYS A 91 7.88 -10.17 -3.66
CA LYS A 91 8.79 -9.91 -2.54
C LYS A 91 8.83 -8.45 -2.15
N SER A 92 8.52 -7.56 -3.07
CA SER A 92 8.53 -6.13 -2.80
C SER A 92 7.20 -5.46 -3.05
N VAL A 93 7.01 -4.31 -2.40
CA VAL A 93 5.90 -3.39 -2.62
C VAL A 93 6.49 -2.04 -3.03
N TYR A 94 5.99 -1.48 -4.12
CA TYR A 94 6.20 -0.08 -4.45
C TYR A 94 5.10 0.75 -3.80
N TYR A 95 5.45 1.93 -3.32
CA TYR A 95 4.48 2.79 -2.67
C TYR A 95 4.78 4.27 -2.85
N LEU A 96 3.73 5.08 -2.70
CA LEU A 96 3.85 6.54 -2.66
C LEU A 96 4.02 7.01 -1.21
N ALA A 97 4.90 7.98 -0.97
CA ALA A 97 4.97 8.67 0.31
C ALA A 97 5.52 10.08 0.17
N GLN A 98 5.19 10.93 1.15
CA GLN A 98 5.76 12.25 1.25
C GLN A 98 7.27 12.17 1.49
N ASN A 99 8.02 12.86 0.64
CA ASN A 99 9.45 13.05 0.73
C ASN A 99 9.74 14.52 0.44
N GLU A 100 10.03 15.28 1.51
CA GLU A 100 10.09 16.74 1.48
C GLU A 100 8.77 17.34 0.96
N ILE A 101 8.81 18.04 -0.18
CA ILE A 101 7.64 18.66 -0.80
C ILE A 101 6.96 17.75 -1.82
N TYR A 102 7.49 16.56 -2.07
CA TYR A 102 7.07 15.67 -3.16
C TYR A 102 6.34 14.43 -2.64
N ASN A 103 5.42 13.88 -3.44
CA ASN A 103 4.89 12.54 -3.22
C ASN A 103 5.67 11.48 -4.04
N SER A 104 6.84 11.11 -3.54
CA SER A 104 7.82 10.27 -4.24
C SER A 104 7.47 8.78 -4.22
N ILE A 105 8.14 8.00 -5.07
CA ILE A 105 7.95 6.55 -5.18
C ILE A 105 9.08 5.84 -4.44
N PHE A 106 8.70 4.94 -3.54
CA PHE A 106 9.58 4.10 -2.73
C PHE A 106 9.39 2.62 -3.08
N LYS A 107 10.34 1.79 -2.64
CA LYS A 107 10.27 0.34 -2.69
C LYS A 107 10.59 -0.22 -1.30
N ILE A 108 9.82 -1.20 -0.84
CA ILE A 108 10.10 -1.96 0.37
C ILE A 108 10.07 -3.46 0.11
N ASP A 109 11.04 -4.19 0.65
CA ASP A 109 11.05 -5.66 0.65
C ASP A 109 10.31 -6.20 1.88
N ILE A 110 9.42 -7.18 1.69
CA ILE A 110 8.56 -7.68 2.77
C ILE A 110 9.28 -8.63 3.74
N GLU A 111 10.39 -9.25 3.31
CA GLU A 111 11.15 -10.19 4.13
C GLU A 111 12.25 -9.46 4.89
N THR A 112 13.06 -8.65 4.20
CA THR A 112 14.18 -7.94 4.81
C THR A 112 13.77 -6.63 5.48
N LYS A 113 12.57 -6.10 5.17
CA LYS A 113 12.10 -4.76 5.54
C LYS A 113 13.01 -3.64 5.03
N GLU A 114 13.87 -3.93 4.05
CA GLU A 114 14.71 -2.93 3.41
C GLU A 114 13.83 -1.95 2.63
N ASN A 115 13.97 -0.67 2.93
CA ASN A 115 13.19 0.41 2.34
C ASN A 115 14.11 1.40 1.62
N SER A 116 13.79 1.72 0.36
CA SER A 116 14.57 2.65 -0.45
C SER A 116 13.69 3.63 -1.24
N LEU A 117 14.21 4.84 -1.42
CA LEU A 117 13.65 5.83 -2.33
C LEU A 117 14.01 5.43 -3.77
N LEU A 118 13.01 5.15 -4.61
CA LEU A 118 13.21 4.66 -5.97
C LEU A 118 13.19 5.79 -7.00
N ILE A 119 12.17 6.66 -6.92
CA ILE A 119 12.02 7.81 -7.83
C ILE A 119 11.75 9.03 -6.97
N LYS A 120 12.71 9.96 -6.98
CA LYS A 120 12.69 11.21 -6.21
C LYS A 120 12.09 12.36 -7.00
N GLU A 121 11.72 13.42 -6.27
CA GLU A 121 11.33 14.72 -6.86
C GLU A 121 10.19 14.62 -7.87
N VAL A 122 9.24 13.70 -7.59
CA VAL A 122 8.05 13.47 -8.38
C VAL A 122 6.82 13.63 -7.49
N ASP A 123 5.82 14.36 -7.94
CA ASP A 123 4.49 14.38 -7.33
C ASP A 123 3.61 13.32 -7.99
N ALA A 124 3.86 12.06 -7.64
CA ALA A 124 3.22 10.92 -8.24
C ALA A 124 1.83 10.63 -7.65
N SER A 125 0.95 10.06 -8.46
CA SER A 125 -0.37 9.53 -8.06
C SER A 125 -0.84 8.45 -9.03
N SER A 126 -1.80 7.61 -8.63
CA SER A 126 -2.34 6.52 -9.46
C SER A 126 -1.25 5.57 -9.95
N LEU A 127 -0.46 5.09 -8.98
CA LEU A 127 0.65 4.18 -9.20
C LEU A 127 0.15 2.80 -9.64
N SER A 128 0.73 2.26 -10.70
CA SER A 128 0.45 0.93 -11.21
C SER A 128 1.72 0.27 -11.75
N LEU A 129 1.70 -1.06 -11.87
CA LEU A 129 2.79 -1.84 -12.43
C LEU A 129 2.31 -2.60 -13.67
N VAL A 130 3.04 -2.46 -14.78
CA VAL A 130 2.82 -3.21 -16.01
C VAL A 130 4.15 -3.81 -16.47
N GLY A 131 4.29 -5.13 -16.33
CA GLY A 131 5.55 -5.82 -16.62
C GLY A 131 6.66 -5.37 -15.66
N ASN A 132 7.69 -4.72 -16.21
CA ASN A 132 8.81 -4.13 -15.47
C ASN A 132 8.75 -2.59 -15.42
N LYS A 133 7.58 -2.01 -15.71
CA LYS A 133 7.38 -0.56 -15.72
C LYS A 133 6.36 -0.13 -14.68
N LEU A 134 6.75 0.85 -13.88
CA LEU A 134 5.82 1.65 -13.11
C LEU A 134 5.15 2.65 -14.04
N VAL A 135 3.84 2.79 -13.92
CA VAL A 135 3.01 3.77 -14.61
C VAL A 135 2.35 4.62 -13.54
N PHE A 136 2.45 5.94 -13.66
CA PHE A 136 1.91 6.86 -12.67
C PHE A 136 1.59 8.20 -13.31
N LYS A 137 0.69 8.97 -12.70
CA LYS A 137 0.45 10.36 -13.08
C LYS A 137 1.39 11.27 -12.31
N VAL A 138 1.83 12.35 -12.96
CA VAL A 138 2.59 13.44 -12.33
C VAL A 138 1.88 14.76 -12.58
N GLN A 139 1.80 15.61 -11.56
CA GLN A 139 1.37 16.99 -11.68
C GLN A 139 2.52 17.92 -11.28
N LYS A 140 2.61 19.10 -11.91
CA LYS A 140 3.50 20.19 -11.48
C LYS A 140 2.73 21.51 -11.53
N SER A 141 3.24 22.56 -10.89
CA SER A 141 2.65 23.90 -11.03
C SER A 141 2.64 24.40 -12.49
N THR A 142 3.51 23.86 -13.33
CA THR A 142 3.67 24.17 -14.75
C THR A 142 3.17 23.08 -15.70
N LEU A 143 2.60 21.98 -15.18
CA LEU A 143 2.15 20.85 -15.99
C LEU A 143 0.87 20.24 -15.38
N PRO A 144 -0.22 20.06 -16.15
CA PRO A 144 -1.39 19.30 -15.69
C PRO A 144 -1.01 17.83 -15.42
N PHE A 145 -1.97 17.02 -14.97
CA PHE A 145 -1.73 15.59 -14.82
C PHE A 145 -1.37 14.95 -16.16
N GLU A 146 -0.15 14.45 -16.24
CA GLU A 146 0.34 13.68 -17.38
C GLU A 146 0.76 12.28 -16.91
N VAL A 147 0.70 11.29 -17.80
CA VAL A 147 1.10 9.91 -17.50
C VAL A 147 2.58 9.72 -17.80
N PHE A 148 3.32 9.22 -16.82
CA PHE A 148 4.74 8.89 -16.91
C PHE A 148 4.96 7.40 -16.70
N THR A 149 6.10 6.92 -17.18
CA THR A 149 6.58 5.57 -16.89
C THR A 149 8.02 5.59 -16.45
N ALA A 150 8.40 4.67 -15.57
CA ALA A 150 9.78 4.41 -15.19
C ALA A 150 10.00 2.91 -15.06
N ASN A 151 11.24 2.44 -15.22
CA ASN A 151 11.58 1.06 -14.97
C ASN A 151 11.55 0.76 -13.46
N THR A 152 11.31 -0.50 -13.10
CA THR A 152 11.27 -0.97 -11.71
C THR A 152 12.60 -0.88 -10.95
N ASP A 153 13.70 -0.54 -11.65
CA ASP A 153 15.02 -0.23 -11.09
C ASP A 153 15.27 1.27 -10.88
N GLY A 154 14.30 2.12 -11.24
CA GLY A 154 14.36 3.58 -11.10
C GLY A 154 14.87 4.34 -12.33
N SER A 155 15.16 3.66 -13.45
CA SER A 155 15.60 4.28 -14.71
C SER A 155 14.49 4.72 -15.66
#